data_AF-A0A1G2TIA1-F1
#
_entry.id   AF-A0A1G2TIA1-F1
#
_cell.length_a   1.000
_cell.length_b   1.000
_cell.length_c   1.000
_cell.angle_alpha   90.00
_cell.angle_beta   90.00
_cell.angle_gamma   90.00
#
_symmetry.space_group_name_H-M   'P 1'
#
loop_
_entity.id
_entity.type
_entity.pdbx_description
1 polymer ?
#
loop_
_entity_poly.entity_id
_entity_poly.type
_entity_poly.pdbx_seq_one_letter_code
_entity_poly.pdbx_strand_id
1 'polypeptide(L)' 'MKNLSKLLERFSNILNKDTETKNTIIRIIKDKTNIELKSNQINLKNGVLEVEASPVVKNEIRLKEDLLKQELKISRILYK' A
#
# COMPACT_ATOMS: atom_id res chain seq x y z
N MET A 1 -17.14 30.41 11.08
CA MET A 1 -16.90 29.23 10.21
C MET A 1 -15.44 28.71 10.32
N LYS A 2 -14.86 28.56 11.52
CA LYS A 2 -13.46 28.10 11.69
C LYS A 2 -13.31 26.58 11.94
N ASN A 3 -14.40 25.90 12.30
CA ASN A 3 -14.36 24.46 12.64
C ASN A 3 -14.37 23.55 11.41
N LEU A 4 -15.09 23.92 10.35
CA LEU A 4 -15.14 23.10 9.13
C LEU A 4 -13.80 23.08 8.40
N SER A 5 -13.13 24.24 8.27
CA SER A 5 -11.82 24.33 7.62
C SER A 5 -10.76 23.49 8.34
N LYS A 6 -10.69 23.54 9.68
CA LYS A 6 -9.77 22.70 10.46
C LYS A 6 -10.06 21.20 10.33
N LEU A 7 -11.34 20.84 10.21
CA LEU A 7 -11.74 19.45 9.99
C LEU A 7 -11.29 18.97 8.60
N LEU A 8 -11.54 19.78 7.57
CA LEU A 8 -11.12 19.50 6.18
C LEU A 8 -9.60 19.44 6.04
N GLU A 9 -8.84 20.31 6.71
CA GLU A 9 -7.37 20.23 6.73
C GLU A 9 -6.87 18.93 7.37
N ARG A 10 -7.50 18.49 8.47
CA ARG A 10 -7.16 17.20 9.10
C ARG A 10 -7.46 16.03 8.15
N PHE A 11 -8.62 16.03 7.48
CA PHE A 11 -8.96 14.99 6.51
C PHE A 11 -8.03 15.00 5.30
N SER A 12 -7.68 16.16 4.77
CA SER A 12 -6.73 16.32 3.67
C SER A 12 -5.36 15.73 4.02
N ASN A 13 -4.84 16.06 5.20
CA ASN A 13 -3.57 15.52 5.68
C ASN A 13 -3.59 14.00 5.87
N ILE A 14 -4.72 13.43 6.30
CA ILE A 14 -4.89 11.98 6.43
C ILE A 14 -4.94 11.31 5.04
N LEU A 15 -5.76 11.85 4.13
CA LEU A 15 -5.95 11.34 2.76
C LEU A 15 -4.65 11.39 1.94
N ASN A 16 -3.87 12.46 2.09
CA ASN A 16 -2.59 12.61 1.40
C ASN A 16 -1.57 11.60 1.93
N LYS A 17 -1.50 11.39 3.25
CA LYS A 17 -0.58 10.42 3.86
C LYS A 17 -0.88 8.98 3.41
N ASP A 18 -2.15 8.61 3.30
CA ASP A 18 -2.56 7.31 2.76
C ASP A 18 -2.12 7.14 1.30
N THR A 19 -2.28 8.19 0.50
CA THR A 19 -1.90 8.20 -0.92
C THR A 19 -0.38 8.09 -1.09
N GLU A 20 0.40 8.84 -0.32
CA GLU A 20 1.86 8.77 -0.32
C GLU A 20 2.38 7.40 0.13
N THR A 21 1.73 6.81 1.13
CA THR A 21 2.05 5.46 1.63
C THR A 21 1.78 4.42 0.54
N LYS A 22 0.63 4.49 -0.14
CA LYS A 22 0.29 3.62 -1.27
C LYS A 22 1.29 3.76 -2.42
N ASN A 23 1.64 4.98 -2.81
CA ASN A 23 2.63 5.22 -3.86
C ASN A 23 4.01 4.65 -3.52
N THR A 24 4.42 4.78 -2.25
CA THR A 24 5.67 4.19 -1.76
C THR A 24 5.64 2.67 -1.83
N ILE A 25 4.53 2.04 -1.43
CA ILE A 25 4.33 0.59 -1.54
C ILE A 25 4.40 0.13 -2.99
N ILE A 26 3.69 0.81 -3.91
CA ILE A 26 3.73 0.48 -5.36
C ILE A 26 5.15 0.56 -5.88
N ARG A 27 5.90 1.60 -5.50
CA ARG A 27 7.29 1.77 -5.92
C ARG A 27 8.19 0.67 -5.39
N ILE A 28 8.05 0.31 -4.11
CA ILE A 28 8.83 -0.77 -3.49
C ILE A 28 8.51 -2.11 -4.15
N ILE A 29 7.23 -2.42 -4.37
CA ILE A 29 6.85 -3.66 -5.04
C ILE A 29 7.40 -3.65 -6.46
N LYS A 30 7.28 -2.56 -7.20
CA LYS A 30 7.86 -2.44 -8.54
C LYS A 30 9.38 -2.63 -8.54
N ASP A 31 10.11 -2.04 -7.60
CA ASP A 31 11.56 -2.18 -7.48
C ASP A 31 11.96 -3.64 -7.20
N LYS A 32 11.25 -4.31 -6.28
CA LYS A 32 11.59 -5.68 -5.88
C LYS A 32 11.10 -6.74 -6.85
N THR A 33 9.89 -6.64 -7.37
CA THR A 33 9.26 -7.69 -8.19
C THR A 33 9.28 -7.37 -9.69
N ASN A 34 9.64 -6.14 -10.08
CA ASN A 34 9.49 -5.63 -11.45
C ASN A 34 8.04 -5.66 -11.97
N ILE A 35 7.06 -5.73 -11.06
CA ILE A 35 5.63 -5.75 -11.39
C ILE A 35 5.02 -4.40 -11.10
N GLU A 36 4.28 -3.88 -12.08
CA GLU A 36 3.52 -2.65 -11.92
C GLU A 36 2.13 -2.96 -11.35
N LEU A 37 1.89 -2.55 -10.11
CA LEU A 37 0.59 -2.61 -9.46
C LEU A 37 -0.11 -1.25 -9.57
N LYS A 38 -1.42 -1.27 -9.81
CA LYS A 38 -2.23 -0.04 -9.72
C LYS A 38 -2.58 0.24 -8.27
N SER A 39 -2.78 1.51 -7.92
CA SER A 39 -3.24 1.95 -6.60
C SER A 39 -4.56 1.32 -6.16
N ASN A 40 -5.40 0.93 -7.12
CA ASN A 40 -6.67 0.24 -6.85
C ASN A 40 -6.51 -1.26 -6.55
N GLN A 41 -5.31 -1.81 -6.74
CA GLN A 41 -4.99 -3.23 -6.50
C GLN A 41 -4.29 -3.44 -5.16
N ILE A 42 -3.97 -2.36 -4.45
CA ILE A 42 -3.29 -2.41 -3.16
C ILE A 42 -4.07 -1.67 -2.09
N ASN A 43 -4.21 -2.29 -0.94
CA ASN A 43 -4.87 -1.67 0.21
C ASN A 43 -4.05 -1.94 1.46
N LEU A 44 -3.60 -0.88 2.13
CA LEU A 44 -2.94 -1.02 3.42
C LEU A 44 -3.94 -0.70 4.51
N LYS A 45 -4.30 -1.69 5.32
CA LYS A 45 -5.18 -1.52 6.48
C LYS A 45 -4.51 -2.10 7.72
N ASN A 46 -4.24 -1.24 8.71
CA ASN A 46 -3.69 -1.65 10.01
C ASN A 46 -2.42 -2.54 9.92
N GLY A 47 -1.49 -2.21 9.01
CA GLY A 47 -0.25 -2.97 8.82
C GLY A 47 -0.43 -4.29 8.06
N VAL A 48 -1.61 -4.54 7.49
CA VAL A 48 -1.88 -5.63 6.57
C VAL A 48 -1.99 -5.06 5.16
N LEU A 49 -1.18 -5.59 4.25
CA LEU A 49 -1.21 -5.24 2.84
C LEU A 49 -2.11 -6.23 2.09
N GLU A 50 -3.27 -5.79 1.63
CA GLU A 50 -4.14 -6.54 0.73
C GLU A 50 -3.68 -6.27 -0.72
N VAL A 51 -3.43 -7.34 -1.48
CA VAL A 51 -3.06 -7.28 -2.89
C VAL A 51 -4.08 -8.04 -3.72
N GLU A 52 -4.78 -7.31 -4.59
CA GLU A 52 -5.73 -7.82 -5.58
C GLU A 52 -5.07 -7.83 -6.97
N ALA A 53 -4.47 -8.97 -7.32
CA ALA A 53 -3.76 -9.13 -8.58
C ALA A 53 -3.92 -10.55 -9.15
N SER A 54 -3.49 -10.73 -10.41
CA SER A 54 -3.49 -12.03 -11.07
C SER A 54 -2.64 -13.05 -10.28
N PRO A 55 -2.92 -14.37 -10.39
CA PRO A 55 -2.18 -15.41 -9.67
C PRO A 55 -0.66 -15.36 -9.91
N VAL A 56 -0.24 -15.02 -11.13
CA VAL A 56 1.18 -14.83 -11.49
C VAL A 56 1.83 -13.74 -10.63
N VAL A 57 1.14 -12.61 -10.47
CA VAL A 57 1.62 -11.48 -9.67
C VAL A 57 1.65 -11.82 -8.19
N LYS A 58 0.63 -12.52 -7.70
CA LYS A 58 0.58 -13.00 -6.31
C LYS A 58 1.75 -13.90 -5.99
N ASN A 59 2.10 -14.83 -6.89
CA ASN A 59 3.25 -15.72 -6.71
C ASN A 59 4.57 -14.96 -6.64
N GLU A 60 4.80 -14.00 -7.53
CA GLU A 60 6.02 -13.18 -7.52
C GLU A 60 6.15 -12.35 -6.25
N ILE A 61 5.05 -11.74 -5.78
CA ILE A 61 5.03 -11.00 -4.52
C ILE A 61 5.26 -11.95 -3.35
N ARG A 62 4.71 -13.17 -3.40
CA ARG A 62 4.90 -14.19 -2.36
C ARG A 62 6.33 -14.70 -2.28
N LEU A 63 7.02 -14.84 -3.42
CA LEU A 63 8.44 -15.20 -3.47
C LEU A 63 9.34 -14.17 -2.79
N LYS A 64 8.93 -12.89 -2.79
CA LYS A 64 9.66 -11.77 -2.18
C LYS A 64 8.95 -11.22 -0.94
N GLU A 65 8.04 -12.00 -0.34
CA GLU A 65 7.19 -11.56 0.77
C GLU A 65 8.01 -11.14 1.99
N ASP A 66 9.04 -11.90 2.36
CA ASP A 66 9.89 -11.58 3.51
C ASP A 66 10.65 -10.26 3.33
N LEU A 67 11.16 -10.00 2.13
CA LEU A 67 11.84 -8.74 1.80
C LEU A 67 10.86 -7.56 1.86
N LEU A 68 9.66 -7.74 1.32
CA LEU A 68 8.60 -6.73 1.35
C LEU A 68 8.13 -6.44 2.78
N LYS A 69 8.00 -7.47 3.62
CA LYS A 69 7.66 -7.32 5.05
C LYS A 69 8.70 -6.52 5.81
N GLN A 70 9.99 -6.80 5.58
CA GLN A 70 11.08 -6.07 6.22
C GLN A 70 11.12 -4.60 5.79
N GLU A 71 10.97 -4.33 4.50
CA GLU A 71 11.11 -2.97 3.94
C GLU A 71 9.87 -2.10 4.25
N LEU A 72 8.67 -2.69 4.19
CA LEU A 72 7.41 -1.98 4.46
C LEU A 72 7.02 -2.00 5.95
N LYS A 73 7.73 -2.74 6.81
CA LYS A 73 7.41 -2.96 8.23
C LYS A 73 5.94 -3.38 8.43
N ILE A 74 5.46 -4.26 7.56
CA ILE A 74 4.07 -4.77 7.60
C ILE A 74 4.02 -6.15 8.26
N SER A 75 2.96 -6.39 9.02
CA SER A 75 2.79 -7.65 9.76
C SER A 75 2.33 -8.80 8.85
N ARG A 76 1.54 -8.52 7.81
CA ARG A 76 0.97 -9.56 6.94
C ARG A 76 0.64 -9.06 5.55
N ILE A 77 0.77 -9.94 4.55
CA ILE A 77 0.25 -9.73 3.20
C ILE A 77 -0.95 -10.66 3.00
N LEU A 78 -2.07 -10.12 2.55
CA LEU A 78 -3.28 -10.86 2.17
C LEU A 78 -3.43 -10.82 0.66
N TYR A 79 -3.64 -11.98 0.07
CA TYR A 79 -3.87 -12.14 -1.36
C TYR A 79 -5.36 -12.43 -1.57
N LYS A 80 -6.09 -11.48 -2.15
CA LYS A 80 -7.51 -11.65 -2.55
C LYS A 80 -7.58 -11.99 -4.02
#